data_AF-A0A0M2R5Z5-F1
#
_entry.id   AF-A0A0M2R5Z5-F1
#
_cell.length_a   1.000
_cell.length_b   1.000
_cell.length_c   1.000
_cell.angle_alpha   90.00
_cell.angle_beta   90.00
_cell.angle_gamma   90.00
#
_symmetry.space_group_name_H-M   'P 1'
#
loop_
_entity.id
_entity.type
_entity.pdbx_description
1 polymer ?
#
loop_
_entity_poly.entity_id
_entity_poly.type
_entity_poly.pdbx_seq_one_letter_code
_entity_poly.pdbx_strand_id
1 'polypeptide(L)'
;MTIADDKIKSSVERLERLNDEIKALNADKAEVLAEAKSFGLDPKVIKAVVRDRAKDQQALREEQEIYDLYWHAAHGSRVHAREAAE
;
A
#
# COMPACT_ATOMS: atom_id res chain seq x y z
N MET A 1 16.90 40.12 -15.62
CA MET A 1 16.19 38.87 -15.30
C MET A 1 15.44 38.47 -16.55
N THR A 2 15.72 37.29 -17.09
CA THR A 2 15.08 36.79 -18.31
C THR A 2 13.78 36.06 -17.96
N ILE A 3 12.88 35.91 -18.93
CA ILE A 3 11.64 35.13 -18.75
C ILE A 3 11.95 33.68 -18.30
N ALA A 4 13.09 33.13 -18.70
CA ALA A 4 13.54 31.79 -18.28
C ALA A 4 13.87 31.75 -16.78
N ASP A 5 14.55 32.78 -16.26
CA ASP A 5 14.91 32.89 -14.83
C ASP A 5 13.65 32.92 -13.95
N ASP A 6 12.62 33.67 -14.37
CA ASP A 6 11.33 33.79 -13.65
C ASP A 6 10.57 32.45 -13.61
N LYS A 7 10.60 31.70 -14.71
CA LYS A 7 9.96 30.38 -14.81
C LYS A 7 10.67 29.33 -13.96
N ILE A 8 12.01 29.37 -13.91
CA ILE A 8 12.79 28.48 -13.04
C ILE A 8 12.46 28.77 -11.58
N LYS A 9 12.55 30.04 -11.16
CA LYS A 9 12.28 30.44 -9.76
C LYS A 9 10.88 30.04 -9.31
N SER A 10 9.85 30.38 -10.10
CA SER A 10 8.47 30.03 -9.77
C SER A 10 8.20 28.52 -9.75
N SER A 11 8.94 27.72 -10.53
CA SER A 11 8.81 26.26 -10.50
C SER A 11 9.44 25.64 -9.25
N VAL A 12 10.61 26.14 -8.83
CA VAL A 12 11.27 25.72 -7.59
C VAL A 12 10.40 26.03 -6.38
N GLU A 13 9.91 27.26 -6.25
CA GLU A 13 9.07 27.67 -5.11
C GLU A 13 7.78 26.83 -5.02
N ARG A 14 7.19 26.46 -6.16
CA ARG A 14 6.01 25.57 -6.18
C ARG A 14 6.35 24.14 -5.73
N LEU A 15 7.48 23.61 -6.16
CA LEU A 15 7.95 22.28 -5.75
C LEU A 15 8.27 22.22 -4.26
N GLU A 16 8.89 23.27 -3.71
CA GLU A 16 9.17 23.35 -2.26
C GLU A 16 7.88 23.32 -1.44
N ARG A 17 6.88 24.11 -1.82
CA ARG A 17 5.56 24.08 -1.16
C ARG A 17 4.92 22.69 -1.25
N LEU A 18 4.90 22.07 -2.43
CA LEU A 18 4.37 20.72 -2.61
C LEU A 18 5.11 19.69 -1.76
N ASN A 19 6.43 19.81 -1.63
CA ASN A 19 7.22 18.92 -0.79
C ASN A 19 6.87 19.06 0.69
N ASP A 20 6.63 20.28 1.16
CA ASP A 20 6.23 20.52 2.55
C ASP A 20 4.81 20.03 2.83
N GLU A 21 3.87 20.20 1.88
CA GLU A 21 2.54 19.60 1.95
C GLU A 21 2.61 18.06 2.01
N ILE A 22 3.44 17.44 1.17
CA ILE A 22 3.64 15.98 1.18
C ILE A 22 4.24 15.52 2.51
N LYS A 23 5.18 16.27 3.10
CA LYS A 23 5.73 15.95 4.42
C LYS A 23 4.65 15.97 5.49
N ALA A 24 3.81 17.01 5.52
CA ALA A 24 2.70 17.11 6.45
C ALA A 24 1.72 15.93 6.30
N LEU A 25 1.29 15.63 5.07
CA LEU A 25 0.39 14.50 4.80
C LEU A 25 0.99 13.15 5.19
N ASN A 26 2.30 12.97 5.02
CA ASN A 26 2.98 11.75 5.45
C ASN A 26 3.10 11.65 6.97
N ALA A 27 3.23 12.77 7.68
CA ALA A 27 3.20 12.81 9.13
C ALA A 27 1.81 12.39 9.64
N ASP A 28 0.75 12.99 9.11
CA ASP A 28 -0.64 12.64 9.46
C ASP A 28 -0.91 11.14 9.21
N LYS A 29 -0.46 10.62 8.07
CA LYS A 29 -0.57 9.19 7.75
C LYS A 29 0.18 8.31 8.75
N ALA A 30 1.33 8.75 9.26
CA ALA A 30 2.09 8.02 10.25
C ALA A 30 1.38 8.00 11.61
N GLU A 31 0.76 9.12 12.01
CA GLU A 31 -0.04 9.22 13.23
C GLU A 31 -1.25 8.27 13.19
N VAL A 32 -2.00 8.24 12.09
CA VAL A 32 -3.14 7.30 11.91
C VAL A 32 -2.70 5.85 12.06
N LEU A 33 -1.54 5.49 11.50
CA LEU A 33 -1.01 4.12 11.62
C LEU A 33 -0.49 3.82 13.03
N ALA A 34 0.05 4.81 13.74
CA ALA A 34 0.47 4.67 15.13
C ALA A 34 -0.75 4.48 16.06
N GLU A 35 -1.81 5.23 15.83
CA GLU A 35 -3.09 5.08 16.52
C GLU A 35 -3.69 3.69 16.27
N ALA A 36 -3.73 3.24 15.01
CA ALA A 36 -4.20 1.90 14.68
C ALA A 36 -3.40 0.80 15.39
N LYS A 37 -2.08 0.97 15.51
CA LYS A 37 -1.21 0.06 16.27
C LYS A 37 -1.54 0.07 17.76
N SER A 38 -1.91 1.22 18.33
CA SER A 38 -2.32 1.32 19.74
C SER A 38 -3.60 0.52 20.04
N PHE A 39 -4.47 0.36 19.04
CA PHE A 39 -5.65 -0.51 19.10
C PHE A 39 -5.35 -2.00 18.85
N GLY A 40 -4.08 -2.37 18.64
CA GLY A 40 -3.67 -3.75 18.36
C GLY A 40 -3.78 -4.18 16.89
N LEU A 41 -4.01 -3.24 15.96
CA LEU A 41 -4.05 -3.55 14.53
C LEU A 41 -2.63 -3.60 13.94
N ASP A 42 -2.41 -4.41 12.90
CA ASP A 42 -1.14 -4.43 12.16
C ASP A 42 -1.13 -3.33 11.07
N PRO A 43 -0.26 -2.30 11.17
CA PRO A 43 -0.16 -1.23 10.18
C PRO A 43 0.17 -1.72 8.76
N LYS A 44 0.86 -2.86 8.61
CA LYS A 44 1.18 -3.44 7.30
C LYS A 44 -0.09 -3.97 6.63
N VAL A 45 -0.92 -4.66 7.40
CA VAL A 45 -2.20 -5.21 6.91
C VAL A 45 -3.15 -4.06 6.55
N ILE A 46 -3.23 -3.00 7.35
CA ILE A 46 -4.04 -1.82 7.01
C ILE A 46 -3.60 -1.20 5.68
N LYS A 47 -2.28 -1.03 5.46
CA LYS A 47 -1.77 -0.51 4.19
C LYS A 47 -2.15 -1.41 3.01
N ALA A 48 -2.09 -2.72 3.18
CA ALA A 48 -2.53 -3.68 2.16
C ALA A 48 -4.03 -3.53 1.86
N VAL A 49 -4.88 -3.45 2.90
CA VAL A 49 -6.32 -3.23 2.75
C VAL A 49 -6.63 -1.92 2.02
N VAL A 50 -5.95 -0.81 2.36
CA VAL A 50 -6.13 0.48 1.67
C VAL A 50 -5.76 0.37 0.18
N ARG A 51 -4.63 -0.28 -0.12
CA ARG A 51 -4.20 -0.55 -1.51
C ARG A 51 -5.23 -1.38 -2.26
N ASP A 52 -5.72 -2.45 -1.65
CA ASP A 52 -6.62 -3.39 -2.29
C ASP A 52 -8.02 -2.79 -2.49
N ARG A 53 -8.48 -1.93 -1.56
CA ARG A 53 -9.71 -1.14 -1.72
C ARG A 53 -9.65 -0.10 -2.84
N ALA A 54 -8.46 0.32 -3.25
CA ALA A 54 -8.28 1.25 -4.36
C ALA A 54 -8.32 0.57 -5.74
N LYS A 55 -8.22 -0.77 -5.79
CA LYS A 55 -8.31 -1.55 -7.02
C LYS A 55 -9.77 -1.73 -7.45
N ASP A 56 -9.98 -1.98 -8.74
CA ASP A 56 -11.25 -2.49 -9.24
C ASP A 56 -11.54 -3.88 -8.64
N GLN A 57 -12.82 -4.15 -8.36
CA GLN A 57 -13.22 -5.38 -7.68
C GLN A 57 -12.94 -6.64 -8.50
N GLN A 58 -13.01 -6.57 -9.83
CA GLN A 58 -12.69 -7.69 -10.70
C GLN A 58 -11.19 -7.98 -10.67
N ALA A 59 -10.36 -6.94 -10.82
CA ALA A 59 -8.91 -7.08 -10.76
C ALA A 59 -8.44 -7.63 -9.41
N LEU A 60 -9.06 -7.21 -8.30
CA LEU A 60 -8.75 -7.73 -6.97
C LEU A 60 -9.08 -9.23 -6.85
N ARG A 61 -10.23 -9.67 -7.37
CA ARG A 61 -10.63 -11.09 -7.34
C ARG A 61 -9.66 -11.96 -8.14
N GLU A 62 -9.31 -11.54 -9.36
CA GLU A 62 -8.37 -12.28 -10.21
C GLU A 62 -6.99 -12.42 -9.54
N GLU A 63 -6.48 -11.35 -8.92
CA GLU A 63 -5.22 -11.39 -8.18
C GLU A 63 -5.29 -12.34 -6.97
N GLN A 64 -6.41 -12.37 -6.25
CA GLN A 64 -6.63 -13.26 -5.11
C GLN A 64 -6.69 -14.73 -5.53
N GLU A 65 -7.41 -15.05 -6.61
CA GLU A 65 -7.49 -16.41 -7.14
C GLU A 65 -6.12 -16.95 -7.56
N ILE A 66 -5.31 -16.12 -8.21
CA ILE A 66 -3.93 -16.47 -8.60
C ILE A 66 -3.04 -16.63 -7.36
N TYR A 67 -3.16 -15.73 -6.38
CA TYR A 67 -2.40 -15.82 -5.13
C TYR A 67 -2.72 -17.13 -4.39
N ASP A 68 -3.99 -17.48 -4.25
CA ASP A 68 -4.42 -18.70 -3.57
C ASP A 68 -3.89 -19.94 -4.28
N LEU A 69 -3.98 -19.99 -5.62
CA LEU A 69 -3.39 -21.06 -6.42
C LEU A 69 -1.88 -21.23 -6.13
N TYR A 70 -1.13 -20.13 -6.15
CA TYR A 70 0.31 -20.16 -5.91
C TYR A 70 0.65 -20.50 -4.47
N TRP A 71 -0.12 -20.00 -3.51
CA TRP A 71 0.04 -20.30 -2.09
C TRP A 71 -0.14 -21.80 -1.82
N HIS A 72 -1.19 -22.40 -2.37
CA HIS A 72 -1.45 -23.83 -2.28
C HIS A 72 -0.36 -24.67 -2.94
N ALA A 73 0.10 -24.28 -4.12
CA ALA A 73 1.19 -24.97 -4.82
C ALA A 73 2.50 -24.91 -4.02
N ALA A 74 2.82 -23.76 -3.42
CA ALA A 74 4.08 -23.54 -2.69
C ALA A 74 4.13 -24.24 -1.32
N HIS A 75 3.00 -24.37 -0.62
CA HIS A 75 2.95 -24.91 0.74
C HIS A 75 2.49 -26.37 0.80
N GLY A 76 2.15 -26.95 -0.34
CA GLY A 76 1.59 -28.30 -0.43
C GLY A 76 0.18 -28.35 0.14
N SER A 77 -0.67 -29.17 -0.47
CA SER A 77 -1.99 -29.45 0.08
C SER A 77 -1.85 -30.23 1.40
N ARG A 78 -2.07 -29.57 2.54
CA ARG A 78 -2.27 -30.28 3.82
C ARG A 78 -3.49 -31.21 3.77
N VAL A 79 -4.31 -31.15 2.71
CA VAL A 79 -5.49 -32.01 2.53
C VAL A 79 -5.08 -33.46 2.26
N HIS A 80 -3.97 -33.72 1.55
CA HIS A 80 -3.51 -35.11 1.32
C HIS A 80 -2.61 -35.69 2.42
N ALA A 81 -2.16 -34.89 3.38
CA ALA A 81 -1.37 -35.40 4.51
C ALA A 81 -2.25 -36.14 5.54
N ARG A 82 -3.58 -35.95 5.51
CA ARG A 82 -4.54 -36.60 6.42
C ARG A 82 -5.21 -37.84 5.82
N GLU A 83 -5.26 -37.96 4.49
CA GLU A 83 -5.89 -39.09 3.79
C GLU A 83 -4.95 -40.30 3.62
N ALA A 84 -3.65 -40.13 3.86
CA ALA A 84 -2.66 -41.23 3.81
C ALA A 84 -2.45 -41.94 5.16
N ALA A 85 -3.29 -41.64 6.17
CA ALA A 85 -3.17 -42.15 7.53
C ALA A 85 -4.37 -43.00 7.97
N GLU A 86 -5.20 -43.48 7.03
CA GLU A 86 -6.28 -44.44 7.28
C GLU A 86 -6.08 -45.71 6.46
#